data_AF-A0A8J5ITY8-F1
#
_entry.id   AF-A0A8J5ITY8-F1
#
_cell.length_a   1.000
_cell.length_b   1.000
_cell.length_c   1.000
_cell.angle_alpha   90.00
_cell.angle_beta   90.00
_cell.angle_gamma   90.00
#
_symmetry.space_group_name_H-M   'P 1'
#
loop_
_entity.id
_entity.type
_entity.pdbx_description
1 polymer ?
#
loop_
_entity_poly.entity_id
_entity_poly.type
_entity_poly.pdbx_seq_one_letter_code
_entity_poly.pdbx_strand_id
1 'polypeptide(L)'
;MTRACWYKPEIKNASGFMFGPKLDSDGHTYVGSGEDDDPFIIGVTSLALVDTCLQSSRSGKFVQFHADATLKVSDLGYPVITCGITDKDRSYYVGAIFVVSQQTENEYT
;
A
#
# COMPACT_ATOMS: atom_id res chain seq x y z
N MET A 1 -0.31 -18.11 -5.75
CA MET A 1 -1.09 -17.58 -4.62
C MET A 1 -1.89 -16.38 -5.13
N THR A 2 -3.21 -16.48 -5.19
CA THR A 2 -4.06 -15.38 -5.66
C THR A 2 -4.23 -14.39 -4.51
N ARG A 3 -3.84 -13.12 -4.72
CA ARG A 3 -4.11 -12.04 -3.75
C ARG A 3 -5.43 -11.38 -4.11
N ALA A 4 -6.25 -11.10 -3.10
CA ALA A 4 -7.53 -10.44 -3.33
C ALA A 4 -7.35 -8.94 -3.62
N CYS A 5 -8.26 -8.41 -4.42
CA CYS A 5 -8.45 -6.99 -4.64
C CYS A 5 -9.94 -6.69 -4.47
N TRP A 6 -10.30 -5.80 -3.56
CA TRP A 6 -11.69 -5.44 -3.29
C TRP A 6 -12.14 -4.21 -4.06
N TYR A 7 -11.47 -3.91 -5.17
CA TYR A 7 -11.96 -2.95 -6.13
C TYR A 7 -13.31 -3.42 -6.69
N LYS A 8 -14.27 -2.50 -6.75
CA LYS A 8 -15.53 -2.66 -7.48
C LYS A 8 -15.74 -1.46 -8.38
N PRO A 9 -16.33 -1.61 -9.58
CA PRO A 9 -16.55 -0.50 -10.51
C PRO A 9 -17.36 0.67 -9.92
N GLU A 10 -18.18 0.42 -8.90
CA GLU A 10 -19.05 1.41 -8.27
C GLU A 10 -18.35 2.24 -7.17
N ILE A 11 -17.10 1.89 -6.82
CA ILE A 11 -16.33 2.62 -5.81
C ILE A 11 -16.04 4.04 -6.30
N LYS A 12 -16.39 5.03 -5.49
CA LYS A 12 -16.10 6.44 -5.78
C LYS A 12 -14.59 6.67 -5.82
N ASN A 13 -14.15 7.64 -6.63
CA ASN A 13 -12.74 7.89 -6.88
C ASN A 13 -11.87 8.04 -5.61
N ALA A 14 -12.36 8.81 -4.62
CA ALA A 14 -11.67 9.05 -3.36
C ALA A 14 -11.93 7.98 -2.27
N SER A 15 -12.80 7.00 -2.53
CA SER A 15 -13.09 5.95 -1.57
C SER A 15 -11.99 4.90 -1.59
N GLY A 16 -11.47 4.59 -0.40
CA GLY A 16 -10.44 3.57 -0.22
C GLY A 16 -10.98 2.17 -0.47
N PHE A 17 -10.14 1.31 -1.03
CA PHE A 17 -10.36 -0.13 -1.12
C PHE A 17 -9.07 -0.87 -0.74
N MET A 18 -9.22 -2.11 -0.29
CA MET A 18 -8.10 -2.92 0.16
C MET A 18 -7.66 -3.90 -0.92
N PHE A 19 -6.37 -4.20 -0.92
CA PHE A 19 -5.73 -5.09 -1.87
C PHE A 19 -4.56 -5.83 -1.21
N GLY A 20 -4.20 -6.96 -1.81
CA GLY A 20 -3.07 -7.74 -1.37
C GLY A 20 -3.30 -8.82 -0.31
N PRO A 21 -4.45 -8.95 0.41
CA PRO A 21 -4.58 -10.03 1.37
C PRO A 21 -4.65 -11.38 0.65
N LYS A 22 -4.21 -12.42 1.33
CA LYS A 22 -4.25 -13.80 0.84
C LYS A 22 -5.71 -14.29 0.89
N LEU A 23 -6.02 -15.29 0.09
CA LEU A 23 -7.24 -16.08 0.24
C LEU A 23 -6.87 -17.44 0.84
N ASP A 24 -7.64 -17.91 1.81
CA ASP A 24 -7.51 -19.27 2.35
C ASP A 24 -8.07 -20.32 1.38
N SER A 25 -8.03 -21.60 1.78
CA SER A 25 -8.55 -22.71 0.98
C SER A 25 -10.04 -22.61 0.68
N ASP A 26 -10.79 -21.89 1.51
CA ASP A 26 -12.24 -21.71 1.38
C ASP A 26 -12.59 -20.42 0.61
N GLY A 27 -11.57 -19.66 0.19
CA GLY A 27 -11.73 -18.38 -0.50
C GLY A 27 -12.06 -17.21 0.42
N HIS A 28 -11.96 -17.38 1.74
CA HIS A 28 -12.08 -16.27 2.68
C HIS A 28 -10.77 -15.49 2.78
N THR A 29 -10.89 -14.26 3.27
CA THR A 29 -9.74 -13.38 3.41
C THR A 29 -8.86 -13.83 4.56
N TYR A 30 -7.60 -14.07 4.23
CA TYR A 30 -6.55 -14.35 5.18
C TYR A 30 -5.49 -13.25 5.14
N VAL A 31 -5.36 -12.51 6.23
CA VAL A 31 -4.48 -11.36 6.33
C VAL A 31 -3.12 -11.69 6.94
N GLY A 32 -3.01 -12.83 7.62
CA GLY A 32 -1.84 -13.26 8.40
C GLY A 32 -2.13 -13.24 9.89
N SER A 33 -1.45 -14.09 10.66
CA SER A 33 -1.51 -14.11 12.14
C SER A 33 -0.76 -12.92 12.76
N GLY A 34 0.24 -12.41 12.06
CA GLY A 34 1.10 -11.33 12.51
C GLY A 34 2.49 -11.77 12.95
N GLU A 35 2.70 -13.08 13.10
CA GLU A 35 3.99 -13.71 13.42
C GLU A 35 5.02 -13.52 12.31
N ASP A 36 6.31 -13.75 12.61
CA ASP A 36 7.42 -13.57 11.65
C ASP A 36 7.27 -14.46 10.40
N ASP A 37 6.78 -15.68 10.57
CA ASP A 37 6.56 -16.64 9.49
C ASP A 37 5.22 -16.45 8.76
N ASP A 38 4.29 -15.68 9.34
CA ASP A 38 3.02 -15.32 8.73
C ASP A 38 2.60 -13.87 9.01
N PRO A 39 3.28 -12.90 8.37
CA PRO A 39 3.08 -11.50 8.65
C PRO A 39 1.69 -11.02 8.23
N PHE A 40 1.12 -10.16 9.05
CA PHE A 40 -0.10 -9.43 8.70
C PHE A 40 0.27 -8.33 7.72
N ILE A 41 -0.28 -8.34 6.50
CA ILE A 41 -0.05 -7.28 5.51
C ILE A 41 -1.34 -7.00 4.74
N ILE A 42 -1.83 -5.77 4.83
CA ILE A 42 -2.97 -5.29 4.02
C ILE A 42 -2.67 -3.95 3.38
N GLY A 43 -2.85 -3.87 2.07
CA GLY A 43 -2.72 -2.63 1.31
C GLY A 43 -4.05 -1.90 1.22
N VAL A 44 -4.01 -0.58 1.29
CA VAL A 44 -5.14 0.33 1.11
C VAL A 44 -4.74 1.37 0.06
N THR A 45 -5.61 1.57 -0.92
CA THR A 45 -5.45 2.62 -1.94
C THR A 45 -6.82 3.15 -2.36
N SER A 46 -6.87 4.13 -3.25
CA SER A 46 -8.09 4.58 -3.92
C SER A 46 -7.81 4.79 -5.40
N LEU A 47 -8.85 4.88 -6.21
CA LEU A 47 -8.67 5.19 -7.63
C LEU A 47 -7.92 6.52 -7.84
N ALA A 48 -8.12 7.51 -6.96
CA ALA A 48 -7.44 8.79 -7.05
C ALA A 48 -5.93 8.67 -6.79
N LEU A 49 -5.53 7.81 -5.84
CA LEU A 49 -4.12 7.55 -5.55
C LEU A 49 -3.47 6.75 -6.68
N VAL A 50 -4.18 5.74 -7.21
CA VAL A 50 -3.71 4.96 -8.37
C VAL A 50 -3.54 5.86 -9.60
N ASP A 51 -4.50 6.74 -9.89
CA ASP A 51 -4.40 7.66 -11.02
C ASP A 51 -3.22 8.62 -10.85
N THR A 52 -2.94 9.09 -9.63
CA THR A 52 -1.76 9.91 -9.34
C THR A 52 -0.46 9.17 -9.67
N CYS A 53 -0.34 7.90 -9.28
CA CYS A 53 0.79 7.07 -9.66
C CYS A 53 0.89 6.89 -11.19
N LEU A 54 -0.22 6.63 -11.87
CA LEU A 54 -0.22 6.48 -13.34
C LEU A 54 0.17 7.78 -14.05
N GLN A 55 -0.27 8.93 -13.55
CA GLN A 55 0.13 10.24 -14.08
C GLN A 55 1.64 10.49 -13.94
N SER A 56 2.26 10.05 -12.84
CA SER A 56 3.72 10.13 -12.65
C SER A 56 4.56 9.27 -13.58
N SER A 57 3.96 8.23 -14.18
CA SER A 57 4.63 7.42 -15.19
C SER A 57 4.55 8.01 -16.61
N ARG A 58 3.66 8.99 -16.84
CA ARG A 58 3.39 9.55 -18.17
C ARG A 58 4.31 10.75 -18.44
N SER A 59 5.08 10.66 -19.53
CA SER A 59 5.91 11.75 -20.04
C SER A 59 5.10 13.03 -20.26
N GLY A 60 5.37 14.09 -19.48
CA GLY A 60 4.93 15.45 -19.83
C GLY A 60 4.63 16.40 -18.67
N LYS A 61 4.06 15.92 -17.56
CA LYS A 61 3.67 16.79 -16.41
C LYS A 61 4.24 16.36 -15.08
N PHE A 62 4.25 15.05 -14.81
CA PHE A 62 4.79 14.48 -13.58
C PHE A 62 6.02 13.67 -13.96
N VAL A 63 7.19 14.31 -13.97
CA VAL A 63 8.45 13.56 -14.02
C VAL A 63 8.68 13.02 -12.61
N GLN A 64 8.64 11.70 -12.45
CA GLN A 64 9.03 11.04 -11.21
C GLN A 64 10.48 11.43 -10.88
N PHE A 65 10.66 12.15 -9.77
CA PHE A 65 11.97 12.49 -9.25
C PHE A 65 12.46 11.40 -8.29
N HIS A 66 11.56 10.91 -7.45
CA HIS A 66 11.87 9.91 -6.42
C HIS A 66 10.61 9.10 -6.10
N ALA A 67 10.79 7.86 -5.68
CA ALA A 67 9.74 7.06 -5.07
C ALA A 67 10.31 6.46 -3.79
N ASP A 68 9.53 6.47 -2.72
CA ASP A 68 9.91 5.89 -1.44
C ASP A 68 8.75 5.16 -0.77
N ALA A 69 9.15 4.36 0.22
CA ALA A 69 8.27 3.75 1.19
C ALA A 69 8.76 4.19 2.57
N THR A 70 7.89 4.87 3.32
CA THR A 70 8.19 5.33 4.67
C THR A 70 7.41 4.50 5.68
N LEU A 71 8.13 3.85 6.61
CA LEU A 71 7.54 3.15 7.74
C LEU A 71 7.30 4.12 8.91
N LYS A 72 6.06 4.18 9.39
CA LYS A 72 5.63 4.97 10.54
C LYS A 72 4.99 4.07 11.57
N VAL A 73 5.40 4.19 12.83
CA VAL A 73 4.79 3.50 13.95
C VAL A 73 3.96 4.53 14.72
N SER A 74 2.67 4.24 14.91
CA SER A 74 1.79 5.09 15.73
C SER A 74 2.11 4.92 17.23
N ASP A 75 1.64 5.85 18.06
CA ASP A 75 1.75 5.72 19.54
C ASP A 75 1.05 4.47 20.09
N LEU A 76 0.09 3.93 19.33
CA LEU A 76 -0.60 2.67 19.63
C LEU A 76 0.17 1.43 19.14
N GLY A 77 1.38 1.61 18.58
CA GLY A 77 2.24 0.54 18.11
C GLY A 77 1.92 -0.01 16.73
N TYR A 78 0.88 0.49 16.04
CA TYR A 78 0.55 0.02 14.69
C TYR A 78 1.58 0.51 13.67
N PRO A 79 2.30 -0.40 12.98
CA PRO A 79 3.21 -0.05 11.89
C PRO A 79 2.43 0.14 10.59
N VAL A 80 2.72 1.25 9.92
CA VAL A 80 2.12 1.64 8.65
C VAL A 80 3.22 2.04 7.68
N ILE A 81 3.23 1.43 6.50
CA ILE A 81 4.12 1.82 5.40
C ILE A 81 3.34 2.68 4.42
N THR A 82 3.76 3.91 4.22
CA THR A 82 3.22 4.77 3.15
C THR A 82 4.14 4.70 1.94
N CYS A 83 3.60 4.33 0.79
CA CYS A 83 4.33 4.35 -0.48
C CYS A 83 3.88 5.56 -1.29
N GLY A 84 4.85 6.34 -1.77
CA GLY A 84 4.56 7.55 -2.53
C GLY A 84 5.61 7.89 -3.56
N ILE A 85 5.27 8.88 -4.37
CA ILE A 85 6.08 9.37 -5.47
C ILE A 85 6.24 10.87 -5.29
N THR A 86 7.47 11.33 -5.43
CA THR A 86 7.82 12.75 -5.42
C THR A 86 8.08 13.20 -6.86
N ASP A 87 7.47 14.30 -7.27
CA ASP A 87 7.69 14.88 -8.59
C ASP A 87 8.91 15.81 -8.65
N LYS A 88 9.21 16.34 -9.86
CA LYS A 88 10.30 17.30 -10.08
C LYS A 88 10.18 18.59 -9.24
N ASP A 89 8.97 18.96 -8.84
CA ASP A 89 8.67 20.15 -8.04
C ASP A 89 8.73 19.83 -6.54
N ARG A 90 9.20 18.62 -6.18
CA ARG A 90 9.34 18.10 -4.81
C ARG A 90 8.01 17.97 -4.08
N SER A 91 6.90 17.84 -4.81
CA SER A 91 5.60 17.54 -4.25
C SER A 91 5.46 16.03 -4.04
N TYR A 92 5.07 15.63 -2.83
CA TYR A 92 4.90 14.23 -2.46
C TYR A 92 3.45 13.77 -2.64
N TYR A 93 3.27 12.65 -3.32
CA TYR A 93 1.98 12.04 -3.60
C TYR A 93 1.92 10.62 -3.08
N VAL A 94 0.92 10.32 -2.25
CA VAL A 94 0.69 8.96 -1.74
C VAL A 94 0.07 8.10 -2.85
N GLY A 95 0.58 6.89 -3.02
CA GLY A 95 0.03 5.88 -3.92
C GLY A 95 -0.71 4.75 -3.18
N ALA A 96 -0.15 4.31 -2.06
CA ALA A 96 -0.74 3.26 -1.24
C ALA A 96 -0.27 3.35 0.21
N ILE A 97 -1.05 2.75 1.09
CA ILE A 97 -0.74 2.61 2.52
C ILE A 97 -0.82 1.13 2.86
N PHE A 98 0.16 0.59 3.56
CA PHE A 98 0.14 -0.77 4.06
C PHE A 98 0.06 -0.76 5.57
N VAL A 99 -0.86 -1.53 6.14
CA VAL A 99 -0.86 -1.85 7.57
C VAL A 99 -0.15 -3.19 7.71
N VAL A 100 0.85 -3.25 8.59
CA VAL A 100 1.67 -4.44 8.82
C VAL A 100 1.65 -4.84 10.30
N SER A 101 1.95 -6.10 10.66
CA SER A 101 1.96 -6.54 12.07
C SER A 101 3.18 -6.05 12.84
N GLN A 102 4.38 -6.32 12.32
CA GLN A 102 5.63 -6.07 13.04
C GLN A 102 6.81 -5.87 12.09
N GLN A 103 7.87 -5.24 12.61
CA GLN A 103 9.18 -5.18 11.98
C GLN A 103 9.95 -6.45 12.35
N THR A 104 10.58 -7.10 11.38
CA THR A 104 11.46 -8.24 11.65
C THR A 104 12.93 -7.81 11.66
N GLU A 105 13.78 -8.40 12.50
CA GLU A 105 15.23 -8.07 12.55
C GLU A 105 15.92 -8.30 11.19
N ASN A 106 15.42 -9.26 10.39
CA ASN A 106 15.90 -9.55 9.05
C ASN A 106 15.76 -8.37 8.07
N GLU A 107 14.85 -7.43 8.33
CA GLU A 107 14.70 -6.25 7.47
C GLU A 107 15.86 -5.24 7.61
N TYR A 108 16.68 -5.38 8.65
CA TYR A 108 17.74 -4.43 9.01
C TYR A 108 19.14 -5.05 9.08
N THR A 109 19.30 -6.32 8.71
CA THR A 109 20.58 -7.05 8.76
C THR A 109 21.02 -7.48 7.37
#